data_AF-A0A9D5H147-F1
#
_entry.id   AF-A0A9D5H147-F1
#
_cell.length_a   1.000
_cell.length_b   1.000
_cell.length_c   1.000
_cell.angle_alpha   90.00
_cell.angle_beta   90.00
_cell.angle_gamma   90.00
#
_symmetry.space_group_name_H-M   'P 1'
#
loop_
_entity.id
_entity.type
_entity.pdbx_description
1 polymer ?
#
loop_
_entity_poly.entity_id
_entity_poly.type
_entity_poly.pdbx_seq_one_letter_code
_entity_poly.pdbx_strand_id
1 'polypeptide(L)'
;MEGTLFKVLFLLFVLSIVSTLVHGQGTSVGFYSSTCPKAESIVKSTVTSHVNSDSSLAPGLLRMHFHDCFVQGCDASVLVSGSGTEKTAFPNLGLRGYEVIDDAKTQLETACPGVVSCADILALAARDSVVLSGGLSWQVPTGRRDGRVSQASDVNNLPGPGDSVDVQKQKFAAKGLNTQDLVTLVGK
;
A
#
# COMPACT_ATOMS: atom_id res chain seq x y z
N MET A 1 -14.97 -48.98 -16.19
CA MET A 1 -14.15 -48.70 -14.99
C MET A 1 -12.88 -47.93 -15.36
N GLU A 2 -12.17 -48.31 -16.43
CA GLU A 2 -10.95 -47.62 -16.87
C GLU A 2 -11.14 -46.18 -17.34
N GLY A 3 -12.21 -45.88 -18.08
CA GLY A 3 -12.49 -44.51 -18.57
C GLY A 3 -12.85 -43.50 -17.46
N THR A 4 -13.40 -43.97 -16.35
CA THR A 4 -13.71 -43.10 -15.19
C THR A 4 -12.44 -42.76 -14.43
N LEU A 5 -11.54 -43.74 -14.26
CA LEU A 5 -10.25 -43.55 -13.60
C LEU A 5 -9.36 -42.56 -14.39
N PHE A 6 -9.32 -42.68 -15.72
CA PHE A 6 -8.56 -41.76 -16.58
C PHE A 6 -9.07 -40.31 -16.49
N LYS A 7 -10.40 -40.11 -16.45
CA LYS A 7 -11.00 -38.78 -16.28
C LYS A 7 -10.70 -38.17 -14.91
N VAL A 8 -10.71 -38.98 -13.85
CA VAL A 8 -10.36 -38.53 -12.50
C VAL A 8 -8.89 -38.16 -12.41
N LEU A 9 -7.98 -38.97 -12.98
CA LEU A 9 -6.55 -38.67 -13.03
C LEU A 9 -6.26 -37.40 -13.83
N PHE A 10 -6.92 -37.20 -14.97
CA PHE A 10 -6.79 -35.99 -15.77
C PHE A 10 -7.30 -34.74 -15.02
N LEU A 11 -8.43 -34.85 -14.33
CA LEU A 11 -8.99 -33.75 -13.52
C LEU A 11 -8.04 -33.37 -12.37
N LEU A 12 -7.47 -34.36 -11.67
CA LEU A 12 -6.50 -34.16 -10.59
C LEU A 12 -5.20 -33.51 -11.10
N PHE A 13 -4.72 -33.90 -12.29
CA PHE A 13 -3.55 -33.30 -12.94
C PHE A 13 -3.80 -31.84 -13.33
N VAL A 14 -4.98 -31.52 -13.88
CA VAL A 14 -5.37 -30.13 -14.17
C VAL A 14 -5.46 -29.30 -12.88
N LEU A 15 -6.05 -29.84 -11.81
CA LEU A 15 -6.12 -29.17 -10.50
C LEU A 15 -4.73 -28.95 -9.86
N SER A 16 -3.78 -29.86 -10.06
CA SER A 16 -2.40 -29.69 -9.56
C SER A 16 -1.63 -28.60 -10.33
N ILE A 17 -1.85 -28.48 -11.65
CA ILE A 17 -1.25 -27.41 -12.45
C ILE A 17 -1.80 -26.05 -12.00
N VAL A 18 -3.12 -25.93 -11.78
CA VAL A 18 -3.76 -24.69 -11.31
C VAL A 18 -3.25 -24.26 -9.93
N SER A 19 -2.94 -25.20 -9.04
CA SER A 19 -2.42 -24.89 -7.70
C SER A 19 -0.95 -24.46 -7.68
N THR A 20 -0.15 -24.81 -8.69
CA THR A 20 1.25 -24.30 -8.83
C THR A 20 1.35 -22.88 -9.40
N LEU A 21 0.27 -22.38 -10.03
CA LEU A 21 0.22 -21.03 -10.63
C LEU A 21 -0.14 -19.93 -9.64
N VAL A 22 -0.54 -20.27 -8.41
CA VAL A 22 -0.79 -19.30 -7.33
C VAL A 22 0.47 -19.12 -6.49
N HIS A 23 1.60 -18.87 -7.14
CA HIS A 23 2.64 -18.09 -6.48
C HIS A 23 2.12 -16.66 -6.48
N GLY A 24 1.70 -16.15 -5.32
CA GLY A 24 1.48 -14.72 -5.17
C GLY A 24 2.74 -14.03 -5.66
N GLN A 25 2.68 -13.39 -6.82
CA GLN A 25 3.82 -12.67 -7.35
C GLN A 25 4.15 -11.63 -6.29
N GLY A 26 5.30 -11.78 -5.64
CA GLY A 26 5.78 -10.80 -4.67
C GLY A 26 5.90 -9.43 -5.34
N THR A 27 6.17 -8.41 -4.55
CA THR A 27 6.39 -7.08 -5.13
C THR A 27 7.70 -7.08 -5.93
N SER A 28 7.72 -6.31 -7.03
CA SER A 28 8.89 -6.16 -7.87
C SER A 28 8.97 -4.75 -8.45
N VAL A 29 10.17 -4.24 -8.66
CA VAL A 29 10.36 -3.00 -9.43
C VAL A 29 9.91 -3.26 -10.87
N GLY A 30 9.05 -2.38 -11.41
CA GLY A 30 8.52 -2.53 -12.77
C GLY A 30 7.40 -3.57 -12.90
N PHE A 31 6.70 -3.93 -11.83
CA PHE A 31 5.58 -4.88 -11.84
C PHE A 31 4.52 -4.56 -12.91
N TYR A 32 4.22 -3.27 -13.12
CA TYR A 32 3.24 -2.80 -14.11
C TYR A 32 3.82 -2.51 -15.50
N SER A 33 5.09 -2.82 -15.76
CA SER A 33 5.79 -2.45 -17.01
C SER A 33 5.11 -2.94 -18.29
N SER A 34 4.39 -4.07 -18.24
CA SER A 34 3.64 -4.64 -19.36
C SER A 34 2.14 -4.37 -19.32
N THR A 35 1.56 -4.27 -18.12
CA THR A 35 0.10 -4.19 -17.92
C THR A 35 -0.42 -2.76 -17.79
N CYS A 36 0.36 -1.86 -17.19
CA CYS A 36 0.07 -0.43 -17.13
C CYS A 36 1.37 0.38 -17.15
N PRO A 37 2.04 0.51 -18.31
CA PRO A 37 3.38 1.12 -18.40
C PRO A 37 3.46 2.58 -17.94
N LYS A 38 2.31 3.28 -17.90
CA LYS A 38 2.20 4.66 -17.46
C LYS A 38 1.88 4.82 -15.96
N ALA A 39 1.71 3.72 -15.22
CA ALA A 39 1.23 3.75 -13.84
C ALA A 39 2.02 4.72 -12.94
N GLU A 40 3.34 4.55 -12.84
CA GLU A 40 4.18 5.42 -12.01
C GLU A 40 4.16 6.89 -12.48
N SER A 41 4.14 7.12 -13.80
CA SER A 41 4.11 8.49 -14.33
C SER A 41 2.80 9.22 -14.04
N ILE A 42 1.68 8.50 -14.07
CA ILE A 42 0.35 9.04 -13.74
C ILE A 42 0.36 9.43 -12.26
N VAL A 43 0.68 8.50 -11.36
CA VAL A 43 0.73 8.77 -9.90
C VAL A 43 1.63 9.97 -9.60
N LYS A 44 2.85 9.99 -10.17
CA LYS A 44 3.80 11.09 -9.97
C LYS A 44 3.25 12.45 -10.41
N SER A 45 2.61 12.49 -11.59
CA SER A 45 2.03 13.73 -12.12
C SER A 45 0.86 14.23 -11.27
N THR A 46 -0.02 13.33 -10.83
CA THR A 46 -1.13 13.66 -9.93
C THR A 46 -0.60 14.20 -8.61
N VAL A 47 0.32 13.49 -7.95
CA VAL A 47 0.91 13.93 -6.67
C VAL A 47 1.60 15.28 -6.82
N THR A 48 2.36 15.49 -7.89
CA THR A 48 3.03 16.78 -8.15
C THR A 48 2.03 17.91 -8.32
N SER A 49 0.94 17.70 -9.06
CA SER A 49 -0.10 18.72 -9.26
C SER A 49 -0.76 19.12 -7.94
N HIS A 50 -1.13 18.14 -7.11
CA HIS A 50 -1.78 18.40 -5.82
C HIS A 50 -0.82 19.03 -4.82
N VAL A 51 0.41 18.52 -4.69
CA VAL A 51 1.42 19.06 -3.77
C VAL A 51 1.86 20.48 -4.15
N ASN A 52 1.95 20.79 -5.45
CA ASN A 52 2.22 22.17 -5.89
C ASN A 52 1.10 23.14 -5.52
N SER A 53 -0.14 22.66 -5.41
CA SER A 53 -1.30 23.44 -5.01
C SER A 53 -1.40 23.58 -3.49
N ASP A 54 -1.05 22.51 -2.76
CA ASP A 54 -0.97 22.48 -1.30
C ASP A 54 0.22 21.62 -0.84
N SER A 55 1.29 22.28 -0.42
CA SER A 55 2.55 21.63 -0.03
C SER A 55 2.41 20.76 1.21
N SER A 56 1.38 20.97 2.03
CA SER A 56 1.13 20.15 3.23
C SER A 56 0.63 18.74 2.90
N LEU A 57 0.26 18.47 1.65
CA LEU A 57 -0.12 17.13 1.18
C LEU A 57 1.08 16.19 1.10
N ALA A 58 2.30 16.67 0.84
CA ALA A 58 3.48 15.82 0.75
C ALA A 58 3.76 15.02 2.06
N PRO A 59 3.89 15.67 3.24
CA PRO A 59 4.01 14.92 4.50
C PRO A 59 2.74 14.13 4.84
N GLY A 60 1.56 14.58 4.41
CA GLY A 60 0.29 13.87 4.59
C GLY A 60 0.24 12.52 3.89
N LEU A 61 0.68 12.46 2.63
CA LEU A 61 0.73 11.24 1.81
C LEU A 61 1.77 10.25 2.32
N LEU A 62 2.95 10.74 2.73
CA LEU A 62 3.96 9.91 3.38
C LEU A 62 3.42 9.29 4.68
N ARG A 63 2.76 10.11 5.51
CA ARG A 63 2.12 9.65 6.75
C ARG A 63 1.02 8.63 6.46
N MET A 64 0.18 8.85 5.45
CA MET A 64 -0.88 7.92 5.09
C MET A 64 -0.33 6.53 4.72
N HIS A 65 0.75 6.47 3.95
CA HIS A 65 1.40 5.20 3.62
C HIS A 65 1.99 4.50 4.86
N PHE A 66 2.59 5.24 5.78
CA PHE A 66 3.05 4.69 7.07
C PHE A 66 1.90 4.10 7.88
N HIS A 67 0.79 4.83 7.99
CA HIS A 67 -0.40 4.41 8.73
C HIS A 67 -1.02 3.14 8.14
N ASP A 68 -1.10 3.04 6.81
CA ASP A 68 -1.52 1.83 6.09
C ASP A 68 -0.62 0.65 6.48
N CYS A 69 0.68 0.74 6.21
CA CYS A 69 1.62 -0.36 6.43
C CYS A 69 1.69 -0.85 7.89
N PHE A 70 1.45 0.03 8.87
CA PHE A 70 1.46 -0.35 10.28
C PHE A 70 0.15 -1.00 10.76
N VAL A 71 -0.94 -0.98 9.97
CA VAL A 71 -2.22 -1.62 10.32
C VAL A 71 -2.52 -2.71 9.29
N GLN A 72 -2.51 -3.98 9.73
CA GLN A 72 -2.70 -5.17 8.87
C GLN A 72 -1.74 -5.36 7.67
N GLY A 73 -0.92 -4.37 7.31
CA GLY A 73 0.05 -4.42 6.22
C GLY A 73 -0.19 -3.30 5.21
N CYS A 74 0.64 -3.19 4.18
CA CYS A 74 0.44 -2.17 3.14
C CYS A 74 -0.62 -2.65 2.14
N ASP A 75 -1.89 -2.53 2.49
CA ASP A 75 -3.01 -3.10 1.73
C ASP A 75 -4.13 -2.09 1.44
N ALA A 76 -3.89 -0.79 1.63
CA ALA A 76 -4.88 0.28 1.43
C ALA A 76 -6.15 0.18 2.31
N SER A 77 -6.14 -0.61 3.39
CA SER A 77 -7.26 -0.67 4.35
C SER A 77 -7.57 0.71 4.95
N VAL A 78 -6.57 1.59 5.06
CA VAL A 78 -6.72 2.96 5.58
C VAL A 78 -7.65 3.83 4.71
N LEU A 79 -7.79 3.50 3.42
CA LEU A 79 -8.60 4.28 2.47
C LEU A 79 -10.11 3.97 2.58
N VAL A 80 -10.45 2.82 3.17
CA VAL A 80 -11.83 2.35 3.25
C VAL A 80 -12.66 3.29 4.12
N SER A 81 -13.70 3.85 3.51
CA SER A 81 -14.61 4.79 4.18
C SER A 81 -15.83 4.08 4.75
N GLY A 82 -16.29 4.49 5.93
CA GLY A 82 -17.44 3.91 6.61
C GLY A 82 -17.40 4.16 8.11
N SER A 83 -18.50 3.87 8.81
CA SER A 83 -18.50 3.89 10.27
C SER A 83 -17.68 2.73 10.80
N GLY A 84 -16.80 2.98 11.78
CA GLY A 84 -15.99 1.94 12.41
C GLY A 84 -14.77 1.49 11.60
N THR A 85 -14.46 2.14 10.48
CA THR A 85 -13.23 1.87 9.71
C THR A 85 -12.02 2.57 10.30
N GLU A 86 -10.82 2.18 9.88
CA GLU A 86 -9.57 2.81 10.30
C GLU A 86 -9.58 4.32 10.08
N LYS A 87 -10.16 4.79 8.98
CA LYS A 87 -10.27 6.22 8.63
C LYS A 87 -10.97 7.06 9.70
N THR A 88 -11.85 6.44 10.50
CA THR A 88 -12.58 7.09 11.60
C THR A 88 -11.92 6.95 12.97
N ALA A 89 -10.84 6.17 13.07
CA ALA A 89 -10.12 5.94 14.32
C ALA A 89 -9.33 7.17 14.76
N PHE A 90 -9.22 7.38 16.08
CA PHE A 90 -8.54 8.55 16.66
C PHE A 90 -7.13 8.82 16.10
N PRO A 91 -6.23 7.82 15.96
CA PRO A 91 -4.89 8.07 15.41
C PRO A 91 -4.88 8.55 13.95
N ASN A 92 -5.93 8.23 13.20
CA ASN A 92 -6.09 8.57 11.78
C ASN A 92 -6.86 9.87 11.57
N LEU A 93 -7.40 10.48 12.64
CA LEU A 93 -7.97 11.82 12.57
C LEU A 93 -6.87 12.80 12.11
N GLY A 94 -7.14 13.51 11.01
CA GLY A 94 -6.19 14.42 10.40
C GLY A 94 -5.19 13.77 9.42
N LEU A 95 -5.36 12.49 9.05
CA LEU A 95 -4.77 12.02 7.79
C LEU A 95 -5.36 12.82 6.62
N ARG A 96 -4.52 13.14 5.63
CA ARG A 96 -4.84 14.02 4.51
C ARG A 96 -4.28 13.48 3.21
N GLY A 97 -4.88 13.88 2.08
CA GLY A 97 -4.46 13.45 0.75
C GLY A 97 -5.24 12.27 0.19
N TYR A 98 -6.40 11.93 0.78
CA TYR A 98 -7.29 10.90 0.25
C TYR A 98 -7.73 11.25 -1.18
N GLU A 99 -8.01 12.53 -1.41
CA GLU A 99 -8.37 13.11 -2.69
C GLU A 99 -7.29 12.93 -3.77
N VAL A 100 -6.01 12.92 -3.39
CA VAL A 100 -4.89 12.71 -4.31
C VAL A 100 -4.84 11.26 -4.76
N ILE A 101 -5.08 10.33 -3.82
CA ILE A 101 -5.12 8.89 -4.11
C ILE A 101 -6.34 8.55 -4.98
N ASP A 102 -7.51 9.13 -4.69
CA ASP A 102 -8.74 8.94 -5.46
C ASP A 102 -8.61 9.49 -6.90
N ASP A 103 -7.99 10.66 -7.07
CA ASP A 103 -7.72 11.24 -8.39
C ASP A 103 -6.72 10.37 -9.18
N ALA A 104 -5.61 9.97 -8.55
CA ALA A 104 -4.63 9.08 -9.18
C ALA A 104 -5.29 7.76 -9.60
N LYS A 105 -6.11 7.17 -8.72
CA LYS A 105 -6.87 5.95 -9.01
C LYS A 105 -7.83 6.15 -10.17
N THR A 106 -8.56 7.27 -10.23
CA THR A 106 -9.49 7.58 -11.32
C THR A 106 -8.77 7.68 -12.67
N GLN A 107 -7.63 8.35 -12.71
CA GLN A 107 -6.81 8.46 -13.92
C GLN A 107 -6.24 7.09 -14.34
N LEU A 108 -5.80 6.28 -13.38
CA LEU A 108 -5.29 4.93 -13.63
C LEU A 108 -6.39 3.99 -14.13
N GLU A 109 -7.58 4.02 -13.55
CA GLU A 109 -8.71 3.19 -14.01
C GLU A 109 -9.18 3.59 -15.42
N THR A 110 -8.99 4.86 -15.82
CA THR A 110 -9.23 5.29 -17.20
C THR A 110 -8.17 4.74 -18.15
N ALA A 111 -6.91 4.69 -17.72
CA ALA A 111 -5.78 4.26 -18.56
C ALA A 111 -5.61 2.74 -18.64
N CYS A 112 -5.85 2.03 -17.55
CA CYS A 112 -5.63 0.60 -17.37
C CYS A 112 -6.60 0.01 -16.32
N PRO A 113 -7.87 -0.22 -16.69
CA PRO A 113 -8.92 -0.62 -15.76
C PRO A 113 -8.59 -1.89 -14.95
N GLY A 114 -8.76 -1.83 -13.63
CA GLY A 114 -8.61 -2.98 -12.73
C GLY A 114 -7.18 -3.50 -12.56
N VAL A 115 -6.17 -2.75 -13.00
CA VAL A 115 -4.76 -3.21 -12.99
C VAL A 115 -4.01 -2.77 -11.73
N VAL A 116 -4.02 -1.48 -11.42
CA VAL A 116 -3.16 -0.89 -10.38
C VAL A 116 -3.90 -0.84 -9.04
N SER A 117 -3.31 -1.40 -7.99
CA SER A 117 -3.91 -1.41 -6.65
C SER A 117 -3.82 -0.04 -5.97
N CYS A 118 -4.76 0.26 -5.09
CA CYS A 118 -4.69 1.46 -4.26
C CYS A 118 -3.48 1.41 -3.31
N ALA A 119 -3.11 0.22 -2.83
CA ALA A 119 -1.93 0.01 -1.99
C ALA A 119 -0.62 0.44 -2.69
N ASP A 120 -0.49 0.18 -3.98
CA ASP A 120 0.68 0.64 -4.74
C ASP A 120 0.63 2.11 -5.10
N ILE A 121 -0.56 2.71 -5.26
CA ILE A 121 -0.70 4.16 -5.41
C ILE A 121 -0.18 4.86 -4.14
N LEU A 122 -0.53 4.36 -2.94
CA LEU A 122 0.00 4.88 -1.67
C LEU A 122 1.53 4.82 -1.60
N ALA A 123 2.12 3.68 -1.96
CA ALA A 123 3.57 3.49 -1.92
C ALA A 123 4.30 4.42 -2.89
N LEU A 124 3.79 4.57 -4.12
CA LEU A 124 4.32 5.48 -5.13
C LEU A 124 4.17 6.94 -4.70
N ALA A 125 2.98 7.33 -4.20
CA ALA A 125 2.69 8.68 -3.74
C ALA A 125 3.57 9.10 -2.57
N ALA A 126 3.88 8.19 -1.65
CA ALA A 126 4.84 8.44 -0.57
C ALA A 126 6.23 8.75 -1.10
N ARG A 127 6.75 7.95 -2.06
CA ARG A 127 8.05 8.21 -2.69
C ARG A 127 8.06 9.56 -3.41
N ASP A 128 7.05 9.82 -4.23
CA ASP A 128 6.98 11.06 -5.00
C ASP A 128 6.88 12.28 -4.08
N SER A 129 6.17 12.17 -2.96
CA SER A 129 6.07 13.24 -1.94
C SER A 129 7.41 13.54 -1.25
N VAL A 130 8.20 12.51 -0.93
CA VAL A 130 9.55 12.70 -0.37
C VAL A 130 10.46 13.41 -1.36
N VAL A 131 10.43 12.99 -2.63
CA VAL A 131 11.23 13.63 -3.69
C VAL A 131 10.84 15.09 -3.89
N LEU A 132 9.53 15.40 -3.92
CA LEU A 132 9.04 16.78 -4.03
C LEU A 132 9.43 17.66 -2.83
N SER A 133 9.66 17.04 -1.67
CA SER A 133 10.13 17.72 -0.46
C SER A 133 11.65 17.87 -0.38
N GLY A 134 12.39 17.52 -1.46
CA GLY A 134 13.84 17.60 -1.52
C GLY A 134 14.58 16.36 -1.00
N GLY A 135 13.86 15.28 -0.71
CA GLY A 135 14.43 14.00 -0.31
C GLY A 135 14.97 13.17 -1.48
N LEU A 136 15.55 12.02 -1.15
CA LEU A 136 16.07 11.08 -2.15
C LEU A 136 14.93 10.30 -2.83
N SER A 137 15.16 9.92 -4.09
CA SER A 137 14.29 8.98 -4.79
C SER A 137 14.77 7.55 -4.56
N TRP A 138 13.85 6.59 -4.62
CA TRP A 138 14.13 5.16 -4.64
C TRP A 138 13.20 4.44 -5.62
N GLN A 139 13.60 3.24 -6.04
CA GLN A 139 12.72 2.37 -6.81
C GLN A 139 11.69 1.73 -5.88
N VAL A 140 10.41 1.81 -6.23
CA VAL A 140 9.31 1.28 -5.41
C VAL A 140 8.92 -0.08 -5.97
N PRO A 141 9.12 -1.19 -5.24
CA PRO A 141 8.53 -2.48 -5.61
C PRO A 141 7.01 -2.36 -5.55
N THR A 142 6.34 -2.68 -6.65
CA THR A 142 4.88 -2.68 -6.79
C THR A 142 4.37 -4.12 -7.02
N GLY A 143 3.07 -4.34 -6.97
CA GLY A 143 2.41 -5.65 -6.96
C GLY A 143 1.60 -5.93 -5.68
N ARG A 144 1.42 -4.95 -4.79
CA ARG A 144 0.54 -5.08 -3.63
C ARG A 144 -0.91 -5.23 -4.08
N ARG A 145 -1.74 -5.83 -3.23
CA ARG A 145 -3.18 -5.98 -3.47
C ARG A 145 -3.96 -5.31 -2.36
N ASP A 146 -5.14 -4.82 -2.73
CA ASP A 146 -6.00 -4.12 -1.80
C ASP A 146 -6.68 -5.10 -0.83
N GLY A 147 -6.57 -4.78 0.45
CA GLY A 147 -7.26 -5.42 1.56
C GLY A 147 -8.77 -5.21 1.46
N ARG A 148 -9.51 -6.04 2.20
CA ARG A 148 -10.99 -6.00 2.23
C ARG A 148 -11.56 -5.72 3.62
N VAL A 149 -10.69 -5.50 4.59
CA VAL A 149 -11.05 -5.31 5.99
C VAL A 149 -10.40 -4.02 6.45
N SER A 150 -11.18 -3.18 7.11
CA SER A 150 -10.71 -1.95 7.74
C SER A 150 -11.50 -1.78 9.03
N GLN A 151 -10.81 -1.80 10.17
CA GLN A 151 -11.43 -1.74 11.49
C GLN A 151 -10.71 -0.72 12.36
N ALA A 152 -11.48 0.17 12.99
CA ALA A 152 -10.95 1.17 13.91
C ALA A 152 -10.17 0.56 15.09
N SER A 153 -10.50 -0.68 15.49
CA SER A 153 -9.82 -1.42 16.55
C SER A 153 -8.36 -1.76 16.23
N ASP A 154 -7.99 -1.79 14.96
CA ASP A 154 -6.68 -2.33 14.53
C ASP A 154 -5.60 -1.24 14.52
N VAL A 155 -6.02 0.01 14.64
CA VAL A 155 -5.18 1.22 14.65
C VAL A 155 -4.47 1.41 16.00
N ASN A 156 -4.83 0.63 17.03
CA ASN A 156 -4.26 0.74 18.38
C ASN A 156 -2.75 0.48 18.46
N ASN A 157 -2.19 -0.24 17.48
CA ASN A 157 -0.76 -0.53 17.43
C ASN A 157 0.08 0.51 16.69
N LEU A 158 -0.54 1.60 16.22
CA LEU A 158 0.22 2.72 15.67
C LEU A 158 1.13 3.34 16.74
N PRO A 159 2.40 3.63 16.42
CA PRO A 159 3.27 4.44 17.27
C PRO A 159 2.67 5.82 17.51
N GLY A 160 2.48 6.17 18.79
CA GLY A 160 1.92 7.44 19.21
C GLY A 160 3.00 8.43 19.67
N PRO A 161 2.74 9.75 19.63
CA PRO A 161 3.72 10.76 20.04
C PRO A 161 4.06 10.72 21.53
N GLY A 162 3.23 10.09 22.36
CA GLY A 162 3.46 9.88 23.79
C GLY A 162 4.15 8.56 24.14
N ASP A 163 4.44 7.69 23.15
CA ASP A 163 5.10 6.41 23.40
C ASP A 163 6.56 6.61 23.81
N SER A 164 7.00 5.90 24.85
CA SER A 164 8.42 5.83 25.19
C SER A 164 9.22 5.20 24.04
N VAL A 165 10.53 5.48 23.98
CA VAL A 165 11.42 4.89 22.97
C VAL A 165 11.35 3.36 22.97
N ASP A 166 11.23 2.73 24.15
CA ASP A 166 11.14 1.28 24.25
C ASP A 166 9.81 0.74 23.70
N VAL A 167 8.70 1.44 23.91
CA VAL A 167 7.40 1.09 23.30
C VAL A 167 7.47 1.25 21.77
N GLN A 168 8.09 2.32 21.28
CA GLN A 168 8.27 2.50 19.84
C GLN A 168 9.11 1.38 19.23
N LYS A 169 10.23 0.99 19.87
CA LYS A 169 11.03 -0.16 19.43
C LYS A 169 10.23 -1.45 19.36
N GLN A 170 9.39 -1.73 20.36
CA GLN A 170 8.52 -2.92 20.36
C GLN A 170 7.53 -2.90 19.20
N LYS A 171 6.85 -1.77 18.97
CA LYS A 171 5.90 -1.62 17.86
C LYS A 171 6.56 -1.78 16.49
N PHE A 172 7.75 -1.21 16.29
CA PHE A 172 8.52 -1.38 15.05
C PHE A 172 9.02 -2.82 14.86
N ALA A 173 9.53 -3.45 15.93
CA ALA A 173 9.96 -4.85 15.89
C ALA A 173 8.81 -5.80 15.53
N ALA A 174 7.59 -5.52 15.98
CA ALA A 174 6.38 -6.26 15.60
C ALA A 174 6.05 -6.15 14.10
N LYS A 175 6.65 -5.19 13.39
CA LYS A 175 6.59 -5.01 11.93
C LYS A 175 7.83 -5.52 11.20
N GLY A 176 8.74 -6.19 11.90
CA GLY A 176 10.02 -6.65 11.34
C GLY A 176 11.03 -5.51 11.12
N LEU A 177 10.79 -4.33 11.70
CA LEU A 177 11.66 -3.16 11.60
C LEU A 177 12.55 -3.08 12.84
N ASN A 178 13.83 -2.77 12.64
CA ASN A 178 14.82 -2.69 13.70
C ASN A 178 14.92 -1.27 14.28
N THR A 179 15.84 -1.05 15.22
CA THR A 179 16.03 0.28 15.84
C THR A 179 16.56 1.32 14.85
N GLN A 180 17.37 0.93 13.87
CA GLN A 180 17.82 1.84 12.83
C GLN A 180 16.63 2.33 11.98
N ASP A 181 15.73 1.42 11.62
CA ASP A 181 14.51 1.77 10.86
C ASP A 181 13.63 2.74 11.65
N LEU A 182 13.45 2.52 12.96
CA LEU A 182 12.76 3.46 13.84
C LEU A 182 13.39 4.85 13.79
N VAL A 183 14.72 4.94 13.99
CA VAL A 183 15.43 6.22 13.98
C VAL A 183 15.34 6.89 12.61
N THR A 184 15.37 6.12 11.52
CA THR A 184 15.28 6.68 10.16
C THR A 184 13.85 7.13 9.81
N LEU A 185 12.81 6.41 10.22
CA LEU A 185 11.42 6.68 9.82
C LEU A 185 10.69 7.68 10.73
N VAL A 186 11.12 7.81 11.99
CA VAL A 186 10.57 8.78 12.96
C VAL A 186 11.55 9.92 13.23
N GLY A 187 12.81 9.76 12.80
CA GLY A 187 13.82 10.81 12.82
C GLY A 187 13.42 12.00 11.96
N LYS A 188 13.87 13.19 12.38
CA LYS A 188 13.60 14.46 11.70
C LYS A 188 14.22 14.53 10.31
#